data_AF-A0A2L0IBE3-F1
#
_entry.id   AF-A0A2L0IBE3-F1
#
_cell.length_a   1.000
_cell.length_b   1.000
_cell.length_c   1.000
_cell.angle_alpha   90.00
_cell.angle_beta   90.00
_cell.angle_gamma   90.00
#
_symmetry.space_group_name_H-M   'P 1'
#
loop_
_entity.id
_entity.type
_entity.pdbx_description
1 polymer ?
#
loop_
_entity_poly.entity_id
_entity_poly.type
_entity_poly.pdbx_seq_one_letter_code
_entity_poly.pdbx_strand_id
1 'polypeptide(L)'
;MGNCNASRPLFYRFTPRNHAIQRTRFLTGALSFPLLVFIAASEAADYGALTVEKGAVLQLAPGDSVTVTGTEKNLCAICNDSGASDSVLTFGDNVSVYADGPLAGGITLKGSRTRLQANRLAVTVNGRYGIEVEGRDAALDLGHGSRIELTGNSLAANAIYLSNGATLEADALSIATHRLATGLYITDAGTRMDIGDGSQIQTHDKQATGIYIFGRQYSALNTPASLKANQLTIETAGEIAYGINIQPNSQVDLGRQSLIRTGGEGRSASGRWGR
;
A
#
# COMPACT_ATOMS: atom_id res chain seq x y z
N MET A 1 -24.76 53.63 -21.45
CA MET A 1 -25.21 52.23 -21.58
C MET A 1 -24.05 51.38 -21.07
N GLY A 2 -23.95 51.10 -19.77
CA GLY A 2 -24.68 50.02 -19.07
C GLY A 2 -24.01 48.69 -19.45
N ASN A 3 -23.37 47.89 -18.61
CA ASN A 3 -23.42 47.72 -17.16
C ASN A 3 -22.11 47.10 -16.66
N CYS A 4 -21.74 47.44 -15.42
CA CYS A 4 -20.89 46.61 -14.56
C CYS A 4 -21.57 45.25 -14.36
N ASN A 5 -20.80 44.15 -14.32
CA ASN A 5 -21.21 43.03 -13.49
C ASN A 5 -20.00 42.34 -12.87
N ALA A 6 -19.96 42.46 -11.56
CA ALA A 6 -19.00 41.84 -10.68
C ALA A 6 -19.49 40.46 -10.23
N SER A 7 -18.53 39.63 -9.81
CA SER A 7 -18.65 38.64 -8.73
C SER A 7 -19.50 37.39 -8.98
N ARG A 8 -18.85 36.22 -8.93
CA ARG A 8 -18.92 35.30 -7.76
C ARG A 8 -18.13 33.99 -7.99
N PRO A 9 -17.35 33.54 -7.00
CA PRO A 9 -16.73 32.21 -7.02
C PRO A 9 -17.75 31.12 -6.68
N LEU A 10 -17.65 29.96 -7.34
CA LEU A 10 -18.42 28.75 -7.04
C LEU A 10 -17.90 28.15 -5.72
N PHE A 11 -18.63 28.39 -4.64
CA PHE A 11 -18.50 27.61 -3.41
C PHE A 11 -19.36 26.34 -3.54
N TYR A 12 -18.74 25.17 -3.54
CA TYR A 12 -19.44 23.91 -3.37
C TYR A 12 -20.00 23.82 -1.94
N ARG A 13 -21.32 23.63 -1.86
CA ARG A 13 -22.11 23.58 -0.63
C ARG A 13 -22.20 22.11 -0.20
N PHE A 14 -21.45 21.72 0.84
CA PHE A 14 -21.68 20.46 1.54
C PHE A 14 -22.99 20.53 2.32
N THR A 15 -23.85 19.52 2.16
CA THR A 15 -25.11 19.41 2.90
C THR A 15 -25.13 18.09 3.68
N PRO A 16 -24.69 18.06 4.95
CA PRO A 16 -25.06 16.95 5.83
C PRO A 16 -26.45 17.22 6.42
N ARG A 17 -27.42 16.40 6.02
CA ARG A 17 -28.74 16.32 6.67
C ARG A 17 -28.60 15.54 7.98
N ASN A 18 -28.31 16.23 9.07
CA ASN A 18 -28.51 15.68 10.42
C ASN A 18 -29.70 16.38 11.08
N HIS A 19 -30.84 15.69 11.13
CA HIS A 19 -31.97 16.08 11.97
C HIS A 19 -31.68 15.68 13.41
N ALA A 20 -31.12 16.59 14.20
CA ALA A 20 -31.11 16.48 15.65
C ALA A 20 -32.43 17.05 16.20
N ILE A 21 -33.31 16.18 16.68
CA ILE A 21 -34.52 16.57 17.42
C ILE A 21 -34.08 16.96 18.84
N GLN A 22 -34.06 18.27 19.15
CA GLN A 22 -33.96 18.72 20.55
C GLN A 22 -35.35 18.62 21.20
N ARG A 23 -35.53 17.65 22.09
CA ARG A 23 -36.65 17.64 23.05
C ARG A 23 -36.19 18.31 24.34
N THR A 24 -36.67 19.53 24.57
CA THR A 24 -36.57 20.21 25.86
C THR A 24 -37.49 19.52 26.87
N ARG A 25 -36.92 19.04 27.99
CA ARG A 25 -37.69 18.77 29.20
C ARG A 25 -36.96 19.38 30.39
N PHE A 26 -37.60 20.34 31.03
CA PHE A 26 -37.27 20.77 32.38
C PHE A 26 -37.73 19.69 33.36
N LEU A 27 -36.83 19.24 34.22
CA LEU A 27 -37.14 18.55 35.46
C LEU A 27 -36.12 19.00 36.50
N THR A 28 -36.60 19.82 37.43
CA THR A 28 -35.96 20.14 38.70
C THR A 28 -35.88 18.87 39.55
N GLY A 29 -34.66 18.45 39.89
CA GLY A 29 -34.44 17.32 40.80
C GLY A 29 -32.95 17.03 40.91
N ALA A 30 -32.34 17.43 42.03
CA ALA A 30 -30.96 17.10 42.37
C ALA A 30 -30.86 15.58 42.65
N LEU A 31 -30.38 14.83 41.66
CA LEU A 31 -29.93 13.46 41.80
C LEU A 31 -28.54 13.38 41.17
N SER A 32 -27.54 13.13 42.01
CA SER A 32 -26.16 12.85 41.61
C SER A 32 -26.12 11.58 40.77
N PHE A 33 -26.19 11.73 39.46
CA PHE A 33 -25.88 10.66 38.51
C PHE A 33 -24.35 10.56 38.36
N PRO A 34 -23.76 9.36 38.39
CA PRO A 34 -22.38 9.21 37.93
C PRO A 34 -22.33 9.65 36.47
N LEU A 35 -21.40 10.56 36.15
CA LEU A 35 -21.09 10.92 34.77
C LEU A 35 -20.64 9.65 34.04
N LEU A 36 -21.55 9.02 33.31
CA LEU A 36 -21.17 8.04 32.29
C LEU A 36 -20.50 8.83 31.18
N VAL A 37 -19.17 8.83 31.18
CA VAL A 37 -18.37 9.26 30.04
C VAL A 37 -18.61 8.22 28.95
N PHE A 38 -19.58 8.47 28.07
CA PHE A 38 -19.68 7.76 26.82
C PHE A 38 -18.45 8.14 25.99
N ILE A 39 -17.46 7.26 25.95
CA ILE A 39 -16.41 7.33 24.94
C ILE A 39 -17.17 7.17 23.62
N ALA A 40 -17.33 8.25 22.86
CA ALA A 40 -17.89 8.15 21.53
C ALA A 40 -17.01 7.15 20.77
N ALA A 41 -17.57 6.01 20.38
CA ALA A 41 -16.93 5.15 19.40
C ALA A 41 -16.73 6.05 18.17
N SER A 42 -15.48 6.41 17.88
CA SER A 42 -15.15 7.06 16.62
C SER A 42 -15.54 6.07 15.55
N GLU A 43 -16.61 6.36 14.80
CA GLU A 43 -16.95 5.56 13.64
C GLU A 43 -15.79 5.68 12.64
N ALA A 44 -15.37 4.53 12.11
CA ALA A 44 -14.40 4.49 11.02
C ALA A 44 -14.95 5.30 9.83
N ALA A 45 -14.15 6.23 9.33
CA ALA A 45 -14.54 7.05 8.18
C ALA A 45 -14.24 6.32 6.87
N ASP A 46 -15.10 6.53 5.87
CA ASP A 46 -14.86 6.09 4.49
C ASP A 46 -14.56 7.29 3.60
N TYR A 47 -13.40 7.26 2.95
CA TYR A 47 -12.91 8.32 2.09
C TYR A 47 -12.93 7.88 0.63
N GLY A 48 -13.17 8.82 -0.27
CA GLY A 48 -12.79 8.67 -1.67
C GLY A 48 -11.28 8.78 -1.85
N ALA A 49 -10.82 8.92 -3.10
CA ALA A 49 -9.40 9.12 -3.38
C ALA A 49 -8.80 10.32 -2.60
N LEU A 50 -7.59 10.13 -2.07
CA LEU A 50 -6.85 11.09 -1.28
C LEU A 50 -5.55 11.50 -1.98
N THR A 51 -5.30 12.79 -2.09
CA THR A 51 -4.04 13.33 -2.61
C THR A 51 -3.19 13.87 -1.46
N VAL A 52 -1.90 13.52 -1.46
CA VAL A 52 -0.91 13.96 -0.46
C VAL A 52 0.00 14.99 -1.09
N GLU A 53 -0.01 16.19 -0.52
CA GLU A 53 0.80 17.32 -0.98
C GLU A 53 2.21 17.32 -0.38
N LYS A 54 3.08 18.16 -0.94
CA LYS A 54 4.45 18.35 -0.44
C LYS A 54 4.44 18.80 1.03
N GLY A 55 5.21 18.10 1.87
CA GLY A 55 5.31 18.40 3.31
C GLY A 55 4.02 18.18 4.10
N ALA A 56 2.98 17.58 3.50
CA ALA A 56 1.72 17.33 4.18
C ALA A 56 1.85 16.17 5.17
N VAL A 57 1.00 16.21 6.20
CA VAL A 57 0.76 15.08 7.10
C VAL A 57 -0.64 14.55 6.82
N LEU A 58 -0.75 13.32 6.32
CA LEU A 58 -2.00 12.59 6.19
C LEU A 58 -2.14 11.63 7.37
N GLN A 59 -3.22 11.76 8.12
CA GLN A 59 -3.51 10.86 9.24
C GLN A 59 -4.87 10.19 9.02
N LEU A 60 -4.88 8.86 9.08
CA LEU A 60 -6.10 8.06 9.06
C LEU A 60 -6.27 7.40 10.44
N ALA A 61 -7.49 7.47 10.98
CA ALA A 61 -7.83 6.85 12.25
C ALA A 61 -7.90 5.32 12.12
N PRO A 62 -7.79 4.58 13.25
CA PRO A 62 -7.95 3.13 13.22
C PRO A 62 -9.28 2.71 12.61
N GLY A 63 -9.22 1.78 11.66
CA GLY A 63 -10.39 1.25 10.95
C GLY A 63 -10.88 2.07 9.76
N ASP A 64 -10.33 3.26 9.49
CA ASP A 64 -10.73 4.06 8.34
C ASP A 64 -10.54 3.31 7.01
N SER A 65 -11.37 3.63 6.01
CA SER A 65 -11.30 3.06 4.67
C SER A 65 -11.09 4.14 3.60
N VAL A 66 -10.35 3.78 2.55
CA VAL A 66 -10.20 4.60 1.34
C VAL A 66 -10.63 3.77 0.15
N THR A 67 -11.69 4.19 -0.52
CA THR A 67 -12.33 3.43 -1.60
C THR A 67 -12.35 4.25 -2.89
N VAL A 68 -11.81 3.67 -3.97
CA VAL A 68 -11.88 4.28 -5.29
C VAL A 68 -12.18 3.23 -6.36
N THR A 69 -13.14 3.53 -7.23
CA THR A 69 -13.53 2.67 -8.35
C THR A 69 -13.72 3.50 -9.59
N GLY A 70 -13.21 3.04 -10.73
CA GLY A 70 -13.39 3.76 -11.98
C GLY A 70 -12.87 3.01 -13.19
N THR A 71 -13.01 3.65 -14.34
CA THR A 71 -12.55 3.10 -15.64
C THR A 71 -11.30 3.80 -16.15
N GLU A 72 -10.84 4.82 -15.42
CA GLU A 72 -9.68 5.62 -15.71
C GLU A 72 -8.39 4.81 -15.53
N LYS A 73 -7.40 5.09 -16.39
CA LYS A 73 -6.10 4.40 -16.37
C LYS A 73 -5.13 4.88 -15.29
N ASN A 74 -5.44 5.98 -14.60
CA ASN A 74 -4.57 6.58 -13.57
C ASN A 74 -5.29 6.66 -12.22
N LEU A 75 -6.24 5.77 -11.99
CA LEU A 75 -6.98 5.71 -10.73
C LEU A 75 -6.02 5.39 -9.58
N CYS A 76 -6.11 6.12 -8.49
CA CYS A 76 -5.25 5.92 -7.34
C CYS A 76 -6.02 6.26 -6.06
N ALA A 77 -5.93 5.41 -5.03
CA ALA A 77 -6.68 5.60 -3.78
C ALA A 77 -5.97 6.60 -2.86
N ILE A 78 -4.65 6.45 -2.67
CA ILE A 78 -3.81 7.38 -1.92
C ILE A 78 -2.62 7.79 -2.78
N CYS A 79 -2.59 9.06 -3.18
CA CYS A 79 -1.72 9.54 -4.26
C CYS A 79 -0.76 10.60 -3.76
N ASN A 80 0.52 10.26 -3.74
CA ASN A 80 1.62 11.17 -3.48
C ASN A 80 2.45 11.30 -4.77
N ASP A 81 2.26 12.40 -5.49
CA ASP A 81 2.93 12.64 -6.77
C ASP A 81 4.42 13.03 -6.60
N SER A 82 5.18 13.05 -7.69
CA SER A 82 6.63 13.28 -7.66
C SER A 82 7.06 14.62 -7.03
N GLY A 83 6.19 15.64 -7.07
CA GLY A 83 6.41 16.93 -6.41
C GLY A 83 6.15 16.93 -4.90
N ALA A 84 5.45 15.92 -4.37
CA ALA A 84 4.97 15.87 -3.00
C ALA A 84 5.99 15.24 -2.04
N SER A 85 7.23 15.73 -2.10
CA SER A 85 8.33 15.27 -1.24
C SER A 85 8.12 15.65 0.24
N ASP A 86 8.85 14.97 1.12
CA ASP A 86 8.89 15.25 2.57
C ASP A 86 7.51 15.11 3.26
N SER A 87 6.60 14.34 2.67
CA SER A 87 5.27 14.07 3.24
C SER A 87 5.31 12.92 4.26
N VAL A 88 4.36 12.92 5.19
CA VAL A 88 4.22 11.89 6.22
C VAL A 88 2.80 11.35 6.21
N LEU A 89 2.66 10.04 6.09
CA LEU A 89 1.40 9.32 6.15
C LEU A 89 1.43 8.45 7.41
N THR A 90 0.43 8.60 8.28
CA THR A 90 0.30 7.80 9.50
C THR A 90 -1.09 7.19 9.56
N PHE A 91 -1.15 5.87 9.44
CA PHE A 91 -2.39 5.12 9.44
C PHE A 91 -2.55 4.40 10.78
N GLY A 92 -3.70 4.58 11.41
CA GLY A 92 -4.10 3.78 12.55
C GLY A 92 -4.23 2.29 12.20
N ASP A 93 -4.39 1.47 13.24
CA ASP A 93 -4.56 0.03 13.06
C ASP A 93 -5.75 -0.32 12.18
N ASN A 94 -5.60 -1.32 11.32
CA ASN A 94 -6.66 -1.88 10.48
C ASN A 94 -7.29 -0.88 9.48
N VAL A 95 -6.54 0.15 9.06
CA VAL A 95 -6.94 0.95 7.90
C VAL A 95 -7.05 0.06 6.66
N SER A 96 -8.04 0.34 5.80
CA SER A 96 -8.26 -0.38 4.56
C SER A 96 -8.21 0.52 3.34
N VAL A 97 -7.64 0.03 2.25
CA VAL A 97 -7.51 0.73 0.97
C VAL A 97 -8.00 -0.20 -0.12
N TYR A 98 -9.00 0.25 -0.89
CA TYR A 98 -9.56 -0.46 -2.01
C TYR A 98 -9.48 0.37 -3.28
N ALA A 99 -8.93 -0.21 -4.34
CA ALA A 99 -8.88 0.41 -5.66
C ALA A 99 -9.28 -0.57 -6.77
N ASP A 100 -10.25 -0.19 -7.59
CA ASP A 100 -10.67 -0.97 -8.76
C ASP A 100 -10.65 -0.14 -10.04
N GLY A 101 -9.82 -0.56 -11.00
CA GLY A 101 -9.78 0.01 -12.33
C GLY A 101 -8.72 -0.66 -13.21
N PRO A 102 -8.68 -0.36 -14.53
CA PRO A 102 -7.81 -1.08 -15.46
C PRO A 102 -6.33 -1.06 -15.07
N LEU A 103 -5.87 0.04 -14.48
CA LEU A 103 -4.48 0.26 -14.07
C LEU A 103 -4.41 0.96 -12.69
N ALA A 104 -5.38 0.68 -11.83
CA ALA A 104 -5.49 1.33 -10.54
C ALA A 104 -4.28 1.06 -9.62
N GLY A 105 -3.93 2.06 -8.81
CA GLY A 105 -2.99 1.93 -7.69
C GLY A 105 -3.72 2.05 -6.36
N GLY A 106 -3.37 1.22 -5.37
CA GLY A 106 -3.82 1.41 -4.00
C GLY A 106 -3.14 2.63 -3.40
N ILE A 107 -1.87 2.48 -3.06
CA ILE A 107 -1.03 3.55 -2.49
C ILE A 107 0.13 3.83 -3.45
N THR A 108 0.29 5.08 -3.85
CA THR A 108 1.36 5.50 -4.76
C THR A 108 2.19 6.60 -4.13
N LEU A 109 3.48 6.36 -3.92
CA LEU A 109 4.45 7.24 -3.26
C LEU A 109 5.60 7.60 -4.20
N LYS A 110 5.47 8.73 -4.89
CA LYS A 110 6.45 9.23 -5.87
C LYS A 110 7.26 10.41 -5.36
N GLY A 111 6.81 11.09 -4.31
CA GLY A 111 7.56 12.15 -3.63
C GLY A 111 8.79 11.60 -2.92
N SER A 112 9.92 12.33 -2.96
CA SER A 112 11.14 11.92 -2.27
C SER A 112 11.01 12.08 -0.76
N ARG A 113 11.68 11.24 0.03
CA ARG A 113 11.70 11.29 1.52
C ARG A 113 10.30 11.23 2.15
N THR A 114 9.34 10.67 1.43
CA THR A 114 8.01 10.37 1.97
C THR A 114 8.11 9.26 3.01
N ARG A 115 7.37 9.39 4.11
CA ARG A 115 7.28 8.37 5.15
C ARG A 115 5.86 7.85 5.25
N LEU A 116 5.70 6.53 5.35
CA LEU A 116 4.44 5.88 5.67
C LEU A 116 4.63 4.99 6.90
N GLN A 117 3.75 5.14 7.88
CA GLN A 117 3.64 4.24 9.02
C GLN A 117 2.22 3.68 9.07
N ALA A 118 2.12 2.36 9.17
CA ALA A 118 0.86 1.65 9.30
C ALA A 118 1.05 0.37 10.12
N ASN A 119 -0.06 -0.24 10.53
CA ASN A 119 -0.06 -1.53 11.21
C ASN A 119 -1.36 -2.27 10.90
N ARG A 120 -1.27 -3.55 10.56
CA ARG A 120 -2.41 -4.35 10.05
C ARG A 120 -3.15 -3.67 8.89
N LEU A 121 -2.42 -2.95 8.03
CA LEU A 121 -2.97 -2.29 6.84
C LEU A 121 -3.55 -3.34 5.88
N ALA A 122 -4.70 -3.05 5.30
CA ALA A 122 -5.31 -3.89 4.27
C ALA A 122 -5.35 -3.14 2.95
N VAL A 123 -4.70 -3.66 1.91
CA VAL A 123 -4.76 -3.07 0.57
C VAL A 123 -5.29 -4.11 -0.40
N THR A 124 -6.43 -3.86 -1.02
CA THR A 124 -7.02 -4.74 -2.04
C THR A 124 -7.16 -3.96 -3.34
N VAL A 125 -6.50 -4.43 -4.40
CA VAL A 125 -6.47 -3.75 -5.68
C VAL A 125 -6.83 -4.70 -6.82
N ASN A 126 -7.74 -4.25 -7.68
CA ASN A 126 -7.90 -4.79 -9.03
C ASN A 126 -7.32 -3.76 -9.99
N GLY A 127 -6.10 -3.98 -10.47
CA GLY A 127 -5.34 -2.92 -11.13
C GLY A 127 -3.88 -3.26 -11.41
N ARG A 128 -2.98 -2.30 -11.16
CA ARG A 128 -1.55 -2.43 -11.42
C ARG A 128 -0.74 -2.58 -10.13
N TYR A 129 -0.97 -1.76 -9.12
CA TYR A 129 -0.13 -1.76 -7.91
C TYR A 129 -0.95 -1.80 -6.64
N GLY A 130 -0.56 -2.66 -5.70
CA GLY A 130 -1.02 -2.53 -4.31
C GLY A 130 -0.39 -1.30 -3.68
N ILE A 131 0.94 -1.32 -3.57
CA ILE A 131 1.79 -0.20 -3.13
C ILE A 131 2.89 0.04 -4.17
N GLU A 132 2.92 1.24 -4.75
CA GLU A 132 3.98 1.70 -5.65
C GLU A 132 4.84 2.75 -4.96
N VAL A 133 6.15 2.53 -4.88
CA VAL A 133 7.11 3.49 -4.34
C VAL A 133 8.19 3.80 -5.36
N GLU A 134 8.14 5.02 -5.90
CA GLU A 134 9.15 5.58 -6.82
C GLU A 134 9.92 6.75 -6.18
N GLY A 135 9.46 7.26 -5.05
CA GLY A 135 10.11 8.35 -4.32
C GLY A 135 11.51 7.97 -3.85
N ARG A 136 12.49 8.81 -4.16
CA ARG A 136 13.86 8.63 -3.65
C ARG A 136 13.90 8.69 -2.13
N ASP A 137 14.58 7.74 -1.51
CA ASP A 137 14.76 7.66 -0.05
C ASP A 137 13.42 7.66 0.73
N ALA A 138 12.34 7.14 0.13
CA ALA A 138 11.09 6.93 0.84
C ALA A 138 11.26 5.81 1.89
N ALA A 139 10.53 5.91 3.00
CA ALA A 139 10.58 4.92 4.09
C ALA A 139 9.18 4.49 4.48
N LEU A 140 8.94 3.18 4.43
CA LEU A 140 7.66 2.57 4.75
C LEU A 140 7.84 1.61 5.92
N ASP A 141 7.00 1.76 6.93
CA ASP A 141 6.81 0.81 8.02
C ASP A 141 5.38 0.32 7.94
N LEU A 142 5.18 -0.93 7.51
CA LEU A 142 3.85 -1.55 7.44
C LEU A 142 3.50 -2.29 8.74
N GLY A 143 4.37 -2.25 9.74
CA GLY A 143 4.16 -2.87 11.04
C GLY A 143 3.95 -4.38 10.95
N HIS A 144 3.11 -4.91 11.83
CA HIS A 144 2.83 -6.34 11.94
C HIS A 144 1.46 -6.69 11.31
N GLY A 145 1.43 -7.76 10.52
CA GLY A 145 0.18 -8.36 10.04
C GLY A 145 -0.54 -7.56 8.95
N SER A 146 0.17 -6.71 8.22
CA SER A 146 -0.38 -6.04 7.03
C SER A 146 -0.64 -7.04 5.90
N ARG A 147 -1.63 -6.76 5.06
CA ARG A 147 -2.08 -7.63 3.96
C ARG A 147 -2.27 -6.86 2.67
N ILE A 148 -1.74 -7.41 1.57
CA ILE A 148 -1.88 -6.86 0.22
C ILE A 148 -2.46 -7.92 -0.71
N GLU A 149 -3.59 -7.62 -1.33
CA GLU A 149 -4.26 -8.47 -2.32
C GLU A 149 -4.30 -7.74 -3.67
N LEU A 150 -3.76 -8.35 -4.72
CA LEU A 150 -3.69 -7.74 -6.05
C LEU A 150 -4.18 -8.68 -7.15
N THR A 151 -5.20 -8.25 -7.87
CA THR A 151 -5.55 -8.80 -9.18
C THR A 151 -4.87 -7.98 -10.27
N GLY A 152 -3.83 -8.55 -10.89
CA GLY A 152 -2.99 -7.84 -11.87
C GLY A 152 -3.59 -7.75 -13.27
N ASN A 153 -3.88 -6.54 -13.73
CA ASN A 153 -4.45 -6.26 -15.05
C ASN A 153 -3.40 -5.86 -16.11
N SER A 154 -2.12 -5.89 -15.77
CA SER A 154 -1.01 -5.59 -16.70
C SER A 154 0.24 -6.40 -16.37
N LEU A 155 1.16 -6.57 -17.33
CA LEU A 155 2.43 -7.29 -17.12
C LEU A 155 3.39 -6.61 -16.13
N ALA A 156 3.18 -5.33 -15.86
CA ALA A 156 3.94 -4.57 -14.87
C ALA A 156 3.24 -4.52 -13.51
N ALA A 157 2.25 -5.39 -13.27
CA ALA A 157 1.53 -5.40 -12.01
C ALA A 157 2.37 -6.00 -10.88
N ASN A 158 2.43 -5.32 -9.73
CA ASN A 158 3.19 -5.75 -8.56
C ASN A 158 2.41 -5.43 -7.29
N ALA A 159 2.29 -6.38 -6.36
CA ALA A 159 1.60 -6.10 -5.10
C ALA A 159 2.34 -5.01 -4.33
N ILE A 160 3.68 -5.11 -4.26
CA ILE A 160 4.55 -4.04 -3.80
C ILE A 160 5.67 -3.83 -4.83
N TYR A 161 5.79 -2.59 -5.31
CA TYR A 161 6.92 -2.12 -6.11
C TYR A 161 7.73 -1.11 -5.28
N LEU A 162 9.03 -1.36 -5.11
CA LEU A 162 9.94 -0.54 -4.31
C LEU A 162 11.19 -0.21 -5.12
N SER A 163 11.57 1.07 -5.18
CA SER A 163 12.68 1.56 -6.02
C SER A 163 13.42 2.77 -5.43
N ASN A 164 14.45 3.26 -6.12
CA ASN A 164 15.14 4.53 -5.82
C ASN A 164 15.70 4.68 -4.39
N GLY A 165 16.26 3.62 -3.80
CA GLY A 165 16.84 3.68 -2.46
C GLY A 165 15.80 3.67 -1.33
N ALA A 166 14.53 3.40 -1.65
CA ALA A 166 13.48 3.32 -0.66
C ALA A 166 13.65 2.11 0.27
N THR A 167 13.05 2.22 1.45
CA THR A 167 13.05 1.19 2.50
C THR A 167 11.63 0.77 2.84
N LEU A 168 11.44 -0.52 3.09
CA LEU A 168 10.20 -1.07 3.63
C LEU A 168 10.50 -2.06 4.75
N GLU A 169 9.85 -1.89 5.88
CA GLU A 169 9.87 -2.81 7.02
C GLU A 169 8.46 -3.35 7.30
N ALA A 170 8.36 -4.64 7.59
CA ALA A 170 7.13 -5.32 7.98
C ALA A 170 7.43 -6.63 8.72
N ASP A 171 6.49 -7.11 9.53
CA ASP A 171 6.48 -8.46 10.11
C ASP A 171 5.15 -9.15 9.78
N ALA A 172 5.17 -10.47 9.57
CA ALA A 172 3.99 -11.26 9.21
C ALA A 172 3.18 -10.64 8.05
N LEU A 173 3.86 -10.10 7.04
CA LEU A 173 3.26 -9.50 5.86
C LEU A 173 2.62 -10.61 5.00
N SER A 174 1.35 -10.45 4.65
CA SER A 174 0.64 -11.37 3.75
C SER A 174 0.43 -10.73 2.39
N ILE A 175 0.85 -11.42 1.33
CA ILE A 175 0.65 -10.98 -0.05
C ILE A 175 -0.07 -12.09 -0.83
N ALA A 176 -1.15 -11.74 -1.51
CA ALA A 176 -1.83 -12.61 -2.46
C ALA A 176 -1.95 -11.91 -3.82
N THR A 177 -1.48 -12.57 -4.89
CA THR A 177 -1.61 -12.05 -6.25
C THR A 177 -2.24 -13.03 -7.22
N HIS A 178 -2.94 -12.47 -8.20
CA HIS A 178 -3.59 -13.20 -9.29
C HIS A 178 -3.23 -12.61 -10.65
N ARG A 179 -3.50 -13.38 -11.71
CA ARG A 179 -3.32 -13.03 -13.12
C ARG A 179 -1.87 -12.71 -13.49
N LEU A 180 -1.55 -11.43 -13.70
CA LEU A 180 -0.28 -10.96 -14.26
C LEU A 180 0.65 -10.33 -13.20
N ALA A 181 0.34 -10.50 -11.91
CA ALA A 181 0.97 -9.75 -10.84
C ALA A 181 2.11 -10.52 -10.14
N THR A 182 3.24 -9.83 -9.98
CA THR A 182 4.32 -10.25 -9.08
C THR A 182 3.98 -9.89 -7.64
N GLY A 183 4.40 -10.69 -6.66
CA GLY A 183 4.27 -10.35 -5.24
C GLY A 183 5.12 -9.12 -4.88
N LEU A 184 6.43 -9.31 -4.79
CA LEU A 184 7.40 -8.25 -4.47
C LEU A 184 8.28 -7.92 -5.67
N TYR A 185 8.42 -6.63 -5.96
CA TYR A 185 9.35 -6.13 -6.99
C TYR A 185 10.27 -5.08 -6.37
N ILE A 186 11.53 -5.42 -6.19
CA ILE A 186 12.55 -4.56 -5.56
C ILE A 186 13.57 -4.18 -6.63
N THR A 187 13.74 -2.90 -6.92
CA THR A 187 14.68 -2.44 -7.95
C THR A 187 15.57 -1.29 -7.47
N ASP A 188 16.67 -1.12 -8.19
CA ASP A 188 17.68 -0.08 -8.03
C ASP A 188 18.56 -0.27 -6.81
N ALA A 189 19.82 0.14 -6.95
CA ALA A 189 20.80 0.05 -5.88
C ALA A 189 20.38 0.87 -4.65
N GLY A 190 20.64 0.34 -3.46
CA GLY A 190 20.31 0.94 -2.17
C GLY A 190 18.89 0.68 -1.68
N THR A 191 17.99 0.19 -2.55
CA THR A 191 16.61 -0.15 -2.17
C THR A 191 16.60 -1.40 -1.29
N ARG A 192 15.89 -1.34 -0.16
CA ARG A 192 15.89 -2.42 0.83
C ARG A 192 14.50 -2.75 1.33
N MET A 193 14.24 -4.04 1.49
CA MET A 193 13.01 -4.54 2.08
C MET A 193 13.35 -5.56 3.17
N ASP A 194 12.85 -5.35 4.38
CA ASP A 194 12.87 -6.33 5.46
C ASP A 194 11.42 -6.70 5.77
N ILE A 195 11.02 -7.92 5.39
CA ILE A 195 9.67 -8.45 5.67
C ILE A 195 9.67 -9.36 6.91
N GLY A 196 10.74 -9.30 7.71
CA GLY A 196 10.73 -9.80 9.08
C GLY A 196 10.37 -11.27 9.21
N ASP A 197 9.70 -11.60 10.30
CA ASP A 197 9.32 -12.98 10.66
C ASP A 197 7.93 -13.36 10.14
N GLY A 198 7.82 -14.56 9.55
CA GLY A 198 6.54 -15.21 9.30
C GLY A 198 5.70 -14.63 8.15
N SER A 199 6.33 -13.86 7.26
CA SER A 199 5.68 -13.34 6.05
C SER A 199 5.29 -14.44 5.06
N GLN A 200 4.24 -14.20 4.29
CA GLN A 200 3.65 -15.14 3.35
C GLN A 200 3.36 -14.47 2.01
N ILE A 201 3.75 -15.11 0.91
CA ILE A 201 3.53 -14.62 -0.45
C ILE A 201 2.92 -15.74 -1.28
N GLN A 202 1.70 -15.53 -1.76
CA GLN A 202 0.98 -16.43 -2.65
C GLN A 202 0.75 -15.74 -3.99
N THR A 203 1.16 -16.38 -5.09
CA THR A 203 0.99 -15.81 -6.43
C THR A 203 0.44 -16.85 -7.39
N HIS A 204 -0.58 -16.49 -8.17
CA HIS A 204 -1.35 -17.42 -8.98
C HIS A 204 -1.55 -16.98 -10.44
N ASP A 205 -1.94 -17.93 -11.30
CA ASP A 205 -2.38 -17.78 -12.69
C ASP A 205 -1.28 -17.63 -13.76
N LYS A 206 -1.20 -16.50 -14.47
CA LYS A 206 -0.36 -16.39 -15.69
C LYS A 206 1.10 -16.03 -15.37
N GLN A 207 1.29 -15.06 -14.48
CA GLN A 207 2.60 -14.62 -14.00
C GLN A 207 2.62 -14.73 -12.48
N ALA A 208 3.07 -15.89 -11.99
CA ALA A 208 3.16 -16.22 -10.58
C ALA A 208 4.61 -16.07 -10.10
N THR A 209 5.12 -14.84 -10.12
CA THR A 209 6.44 -14.55 -9.53
C THR A 209 6.25 -14.06 -8.10
N GLY A 210 6.79 -14.81 -7.13
CA GLY A 210 6.73 -14.41 -5.72
C GLY A 210 7.54 -13.14 -5.48
N ILE A 211 8.84 -13.20 -5.79
CA ILE A 211 9.78 -12.10 -5.57
C ILE A 211 10.65 -11.90 -6.80
N TYR A 212 10.77 -10.65 -7.24
CA TYR A 212 11.77 -10.21 -8.19
C TYR A 212 12.64 -9.13 -7.55
N ILE A 213 13.96 -9.29 -7.63
CA ILE A 213 14.91 -8.30 -7.12
C ILE A 213 16.00 -7.99 -8.14
N PHE A 214 16.22 -6.71 -8.38
CA PHE A 214 17.22 -6.22 -9.32
C PHE A 214 17.83 -4.87 -8.90
N GLY A 215 19.04 -4.88 -8.35
CA GLY A 215 19.81 -3.65 -8.05
C GLY A 215 20.37 -2.94 -9.27
N ARG A 216 19.49 -2.40 -10.12
CA ARG A 216 19.83 -1.56 -11.28
C ARG A 216 20.80 -0.44 -10.89
N GLN A 217 21.61 0.01 -11.86
CA GLN A 217 22.70 1.00 -11.70
C GLN A 217 23.93 0.40 -11.00
N TYR A 218 24.70 -0.34 -11.80
CA TYR A 218 25.90 -1.05 -11.39
C TYR A 218 27.08 -0.11 -11.21
N SER A 219 27.42 0.21 -9.95
CA SER A 219 28.73 0.72 -9.59
C SER A 219 29.22 -0.07 -8.37
N ALA A 220 30.51 -0.39 -8.30
CA ALA A 220 31.10 -1.12 -7.17
C ALA A 220 31.01 -0.36 -5.82
N LEU A 221 30.60 0.92 -5.86
CA LEU A 221 30.38 1.77 -4.70
C LEU A 221 28.92 1.76 -4.24
N ASN A 222 28.01 1.18 -5.01
CA ASN A 222 26.59 1.22 -4.69
C ASN A 222 26.22 0.04 -3.78
N THR A 223 25.46 0.33 -2.72
CA THR A 223 24.82 -0.72 -1.91
C THR A 223 23.88 -1.53 -2.81
N PRO A 224 23.97 -2.87 -2.83
CA PRO A 224 23.04 -3.71 -3.59
C PRO A 224 21.58 -3.48 -3.19
N ALA A 225 20.64 -3.79 -4.09
CA ALA A 225 19.24 -3.96 -3.64
C ALA A 225 19.19 -5.15 -2.69
N SER A 226 18.45 -5.06 -1.57
CA SER A 226 18.39 -6.17 -0.62
C SER A 226 17.00 -6.55 -0.17
N LEU A 227 16.81 -7.85 0.06
CA LEU A 227 15.68 -8.42 0.77
C LEU A 227 16.17 -9.18 2.00
N LYS A 228 15.52 -8.95 3.14
CA LYS A 228 15.67 -9.75 4.35
C LYS A 228 14.31 -10.30 4.78
N ALA A 229 14.32 -11.56 5.22
CA ALA A 229 13.15 -12.24 5.77
C ALA A 229 13.61 -13.39 6.68
N ASN A 230 12.70 -13.91 7.50
CA ASN A 230 12.90 -15.13 8.29
C ASN A 230 11.55 -15.84 8.42
N GLN A 231 11.55 -17.18 8.36
CA GLN A 231 10.31 -17.98 8.29
C GLN A 231 9.37 -17.56 7.14
N LEU A 232 9.93 -17.11 6.01
CA LEU A 232 9.17 -16.69 4.84
C LEU A 232 8.57 -17.88 4.12
N THR A 233 7.26 -17.85 3.86
CA THR A 233 6.61 -18.82 2.98
C THR A 233 6.27 -18.18 1.63
N ILE A 234 6.74 -18.79 0.54
CA ILE A 234 6.38 -18.41 -0.82
C ILE A 234 5.71 -19.59 -1.51
N GLU A 235 4.50 -19.38 -2.00
CA GLU A 235 3.78 -20.33 -2.84
C GLU A 235 3.46 -19.69 -4.18
N THR A 236 3.92 -20.29 -5.26
CA THR A 236 3.63 -19.80 -6.62
C THR A 236 3.01 -20.91 -7.45
N ALA A 237 1.91 -20.60 -8.14
CA ALA A 237 1.22 -21.57 -8.99
C ALA A 237 0.71 -20.93 -10.28
N GLY A 238 1.26 -21.31 -11.44
CA GLY A 238 0.87 -20.63 -12.69
C GLY A 238 1.61 -21.06 -13.96
N GLU A 239 1.30 -20.44 -15.10
CA GLU A 239 1.96 -20.74 -16.38
C GLU A 239 3.46 -20.41 -16.34
N ILE A 240 3.81 -19.25 -15.76
CA ILE A 240 5.18 -18.81 -15.50
C ILE A 240 5.30 -18.57 -13.99
N ALA A 241 5.91 -19.53 -13.29
CA ALA A 241 6.01 -19.54 -11.84
C ALA A 241 7.46 -19.50 -11.35
N TYR A 242 7.86 -18.38 -10.76
CA TYR A 242 9.16 -18.18 -10.13
C TYR A 242 8.96 -17.92 -8.64
N GLY A 243 9.63 -18.66 -7.76
CA GLY A 243 9.59 -18.35 -6.32
C GLY A 243 10.29 -17.03 -6.05
N ILE A 244 11.60 -17.00 -6.33
CA ILE A 244 12.44 -15.80 -6.23
C ILE A 244 13.28 -15.71 -7.51
N ASN A 245 13.35 -14.51 -8.09
CA ASN A 245 14.17 -14.17 -9.23
C ASN A 245 15.17 -13.09 -8.84
N ILE A 246 16.43 -13.49 -8.65
CA ILE A 246 17.53 -12.61 -8.23
C ILE A 246 18.33 -12.20 -9.45
N GLN A 247 18.35 -10.91 -9.74
CA GLN A 247 19.13 -10.28 -10.81
C GLN A 247 20.43 -9.68 -10.24
N PRO A 248 21.38 -9.26 -11.10
CA PRO A 248 22.68 -8.79 -10.62
C PRO A 248 22.59 -7.60 -9.66
N ASN A 249 23.62 -7.45 -8.81
CA ASN A 249 23.71 -6.42 -7.77
C ASN A 249 22.54 -6.45 -6.76
N SER A 250 22.15 -7.67 -6.37
CA SER A 250 21.08 -7.92 -5.41
C SER A 250 21.56 -8.85 -4.31
N GLN A 251 21.04 -8.71 -3.10
CA GLN A 251 21.29 -9.58 -1.96
C GLN A 251 19.97 -10.05 -1.37
N VAL A 252 19.88 -11.34 -1.02
CA VAL A 252 18.68 -11.91 -0.39
C VAL A 252 19.13 -12.76 0.80
N ASP A 253 18.64 -12.40 1.98
CA ASP A 253 18.76 -13.18 3.21
C ASP A 253 17.37 -13.70 3.61
N LEU A 254 17.19 -15.02 3.54
CA LEU A 254 15.92 -15.68 3.88
C LEU A 254 15.88 -16.19 5.32
N GLY A 255 16.92 -15.94 6.11
CA GLY A 255 16.97 -16.39 7.51
C GLY A 255 16.81 -17.91 7.63
N ARG A 256 16.02 -18.33 8.61
CA ARG A 256 15.78 -19.75 8.92
C ARG A 256 14.36 -20.15 8.58
N GLN A 257 14.18 -21.44 8.27
CA GLN A 257 12.87 -22.07 8.10
C GLN A 257 11.97 -21.43 7.02
N SER A 258 12.57 -20.70 6.07
CA SER A 258 11.85 -20.22 4.90
C SER A 258 11.54 -21.36 3.94
N LEU A 259 10.32 -21.36 3.40
CA LEU A 259 9.78 -22.39 2.53
C LEU A 259 9.35 -21.77 1.20
N ILE A 260 9.84 -22.33 0.09
CA ILE A 260 9.47 -21.88 -1.25
C ILE A 260 8.91 -23.07 -2.02
N ARG A 261 7.65 -22.98 -2.43
CA ARG A 261 6.95 -23.98 -3.25
C ARG A 261 6.55 -23.33 -4.56
N THR A 262 7.00 -23.89 -5.67
CA THR A 262 6.66 -23.40 -7.01
C THR A 262 6.02 -24.54 -7.80
N GLY A 263 4.79 -24.36 -8.27
CA GLY A 263 4.04 -25.33 -9.06
C GLY A 263 3.59 -24.71 -10.37
N GLY A 264 4.41 -24.80 -11.42
CA GLY A 264 4.00 -24.30 -12.73
C GLY A 264 3.23 -25.33 -13.56
N GLU A 265 2.15 -24.92 -14.21
CA GLU A 265 1.36 -25.77 -15.12
C GLU A 265 1.91 -25.76 -16.56
N GLY A 266 2.88 -24.87 -16.86
CA GLY A 266 3.52 -24.71 -18.17
C GLY A 266 5.01 -25.09 -18.23
N ARG A 267 5.63 -25.02 -19.42
CA ARG A 267 7.04 -25.39 -19.72
C ARG A 267 8.13 -24.57 -18.98
N SER A 268 7.76 -23.64 -18.09
CA SER A 268 8.67 -22.64 -17.51
C SER A 268 8.56 -22.51 -15.98
N ALA A 269 8.20 -23.56 -15.26
CA ALA A 269 8.42 -23.62 -13.82
C ALA A 269 9.94 -23.68 -13.56
N SER A 270 10.54 -22.65 -12.97
CA SER A 270 11.96 -22.71 -12.58
C SER A 270 12.21 -22.01 -11.26
N GLY A 271 12.70 -22.77 -10.28
CA GLY A 271 13.36 -22.21 -9.10
C GLY A 271 14.79 -21.85 -9.48
N ARG A 272 15.03 -20.61 -9.93
CA ARG A 272 16.37 -20.16 -10.29
C ARG A 272 17.03 -19.48 -9.10
N TRP A 273 17.97 -20.20 -8.49
CA TRP A 273 18.81 -19.71 -7.39
C TRP A 273 20.14 -19.23 -7.99
N GLY A 274 20.38 -17.92 -7.95
CA GLY A 274 21.67 -17.33 -8.34
C GLY A 274 22.72 -17.56 -7.26
N ARG A 275 23.97 -17.78 -7.66
CA ARG A 275 25.14 -17.77 -6.77
C ARG A 275 25.53 -16.36 -6.41
#